data_AF-A0A1Q5DW38-F1
#
_entry.id   AF-A0A1Q5DW38-F1
#
_cell.length_a   1.000
_cell.length_b   1.000
_cell.length_c   1.000
_cell.angle_alpha   90.00
_cell.angle_beta   90.00
_cell.angle_gamma   90.00
#
_symmetry.space_group_name_H-M   'P 1'
#
loop_
_entity.id
_entity.type
_entity.pdbx_description
1 polymer ?
#
loop_
_entity_poly.entity_id
_entity_poly.type
_entity_poly.pdbx_seq_one_letter_code
_entity_poly.pdbx_strand_id
1 'polypeptide(L)' 'MATMGLAAALLPAVGAGAADTGHAATRTPGRYCLANTWGAPDVSSKPCDANDKGQHWVVFNDQISLALA' A
#
# COMPACT_ATOMS: atom_id res chain seq x y z
N MET A 1 -37.28 -50.10 -13.64
CA MET A 1 -36.27 -49.62 -14.61
C MET A 1 -35.61 -48.40 -13.98
N ALA A 2 -34.39 -48.56 -13.45
CA ALA A 2 -33.67 -47.52 -12.71
C ALA A 2 -32.59 -46.90 -13.63
N THR A 3 -32.49 -45.57 -13.65
CA THR A 3 -31.40 -44.85 -14.33
C THR A 3 -30.78 -43.87 -13.35
N MET A 4 -29.62 -44.23 -12.79
CA MET A 4 -28.76 -43.31 -12.04
C MET A 4 -27.90 -42.54 -13.05
N GLY A 5 -28.13 -41.24 -13.19
CA GLY A 5 -27.27 -40.34 -13.96
C GLY A 5 -26.11 -39.84 -13.09
N LEU A 6 -24.87 -40.12 -13.51
CA LEU A 6 -23.65 -39.61 -12.88
C LEU A 6 -23.46 -38.13 -13.28
N ALA A 7 -23.57 -37.21 -12.33
CA ALA A 7 -23.21 -35.81 -12.55
C ALA A 7 -21.73 -35.60 -12.17
N ALA A 8 -20.85 -35.48 -13.17
CA ALA A 8 -19.47 -35.07 -12.96
C ALA A 8 -19.45 -33.55 -12.65
N ALA A 9 -18.98 -33.19 -11.46
CA ALA A 9 -18.84 -31.80 -11.06
C ALA A 9 -17.70 -31.13 -11.87
N LEU A 10 -18.08 -30.30 -12.84
CA LEU A 10 -17.17 -29.37 -13.51
C LEU A 10 -16.90 -28.21 -12.55
N LEU A 11 -15.78 -28.25 -11.83
CA LEU A 11 -15.29 -27.11 -11.06
C LEU A 11 -14.78 -26.05 -12.05
N PRO A 12 -15.20 -24.77 -11.93
CA PRO A 12 -14.59 -23.71 -12.71
C PRO A 12 -13.12 -23.59 -12.30
N ALA A 13 -12.22 -23.80 -13.25
CA ALA A 13 -10.82 -23.45 -13.11
C ALA A 13 -10.71 -21.92 -13.11
N VAL A 14 -10.95 -21.29 -11.96
CA VAL A 14 -10.59 -19.89 -11.75
C VAL A 14 -9.08 -19.82 -11.67
N GLY A 15 -8.44 -19.46 -12.78
CA GLY A 15 -7.02 -19.14 -12.79
C GLY A 15 -6.77 -17.90 -11.93
N ALA A 16 -5.80 -17.98 -11.02
CA ALA A 16 -5.31 -16.80 -10.32
C ALA A 16 -4.62 -15.90 -11.35
N GLY A 17 -5.24 -14.77 -11.68
CA GLY A 17 -4.56 -13.71 -12.42
C GLY A 17 -3.44 -13.15 -11.54
N ALA A 18 -2.20 -13.17 -12.03
CA ALA A 18 -1.11 -12.45 -11.39
C ALA A 18 -1.48 -10.95 -11.34
N ALA A 19 -1.40 -10.34 -10.16
CA ALA A 19 -1.49 -8.90 -10.04
C ALA A 19 -0.39 -8.28 -10.89
N ASP A 20 -0.77 -7.37 -11.79
CA ASP A 20 0.14 -6.63 -12.64
C ASP A 20 1.15 -5.89 -11.76
N THR A 21 2.40 -6.35 -11.74
CA THR A 21 3.53 -5.64 -11.09
C THR A 21 4.06 -4.51 -11.99
N GLY A 22 3.39 -4.25 -13.12
CA GLY A 22 3.82 -3.38 -14.20
C GLY A 22 3.40 -1.92 -14.08
N HIS A 23 3.02 -1.41 -12.89
CA HIS A 23 3.18 0.03 -12.73
C HIS A 23 4.66 0.31 -12.51
N ALA A 24 5.37 0.61 -13.59
CA ALA A 24 6.62 1.34 -13.52
C ALA A 24 6.29 2.68 -12.84
N ALA A 25 6.35 2.68 -11.50
CA ALA A 25 6.21 3.89 -10.72
C ALA A 25 7.38 4.77 -11.12
N THR A 26 7.11 5.77 -11.97
CA THR A 26 8.05 6.84 -12.23
C THR A 26 8.34 7.49 -10.89
N ARG A 27 9.41 7.02 -10.22
CA ARG A 27 9.89 7.66 -9.00
C ARG A 27 10.29 9.05 -9.44
N THR A 28 9.51 10.04 -9.03
CA THR A 28 9.89 11.44 -9.18
C THR A 28 10.47 11.85 -7.84
N PRO A 29 11.81 11.78 -7.67
CA PRO A 29 12.43 12.11 -6.38
C PRO A 29 12.02 13.53 -5.99
N GLY A 30 11.70 13.72 -4.70
CA GLY A 30 11.38 15.05 -4.16
C GLY A 30 9.95 15.55 -4.38
N ARG A 31 9.03 14.78 -4.99
CA ARG A 31 7.61 15.21 -5.07
C ARG A 31 6.73 14.74 -3.92
N TYR A 32 7.08 13.62 -3.30
CA TYR A 32 6.32 13.02 -2.21
C TYR A 32 7.21 12.90 -0.98
N CYS A 33 6.63 13.21 0.17
CA CYS A 33 7.28 13.19 1.46
C CYS A 33 6.60 12.16 2.37
N LEU A 34 7.37 11.59 3.29
CA LEU A 34 6.83 10.77 4.38
C LEU A 34 5.95 11.66 5.26
N ALA A 35 4.75 11.21 5.58
CA ALA A 35 3.79 12.00 6.32
C ALA A 35 3.08 11.16 7.39
N ASN A 36 3.04 11.69 8.60
CA ASN A 36 2.17 11.21 9.66
C ASN A 36 0.86 12.00 9.64
N THR A 37 -0.24 11.31 9.92
CA THR A 37 -1.49 11.99 10.28
C THR A 37 -1.35 12.54 11.69
N TRP A 38 -1.28 13.87 11.83
CA TRP A 38 -1.03 14.52 13.12
C TRP A 38 -2.02 14.04 14.20
N GLY A 39 -1.49 13.52 15.31
CA GLY A 39 -2.30 12.96 16.40
C GLY A 39 -2.78 11.51 16.19
N ALA A 40 -2.31 10.83 15.14
CA ALA A 40 -2.61 9.42 14.84
C ALA A 40 -1.31 8.63 14.56
N PRO A 41 -1.31 7.30 14.70
CA PRO A 41 -0.12 6.48 14.43
C PRO A 41 0.15 6.26 12.94
N ASP A 42 -0.77 6.66 12.05
CA ASP A 42 -0.70 6.34 10.63
C ASP A 42 0.44 7.07 9.93
N VAL A 43 1.19 6.34 9.12
CA VAL A 43 2.27 6.86 8.27
C VAL A 43 1.94 6.56 6.81
N SER A 44 2.11 7.57 5.96
CA SER A 44 1.78 7.52 4.55
C SER A 44 2.78 8.33 3.72
N SER A 45 2.57 8.39 2.41
CA SER A 45 3.26 9.29 1.50
C SER A 45 2.26 10.24 0.85
N LYS A 46 2.57 11.54 0.81
CA LYS A 46 1.73 12.56 0.15
C LYS A 46 2.60 13.68 -0.44
N PRO A 47 2.05 14.60 -1.25
CA PRO A 47 2.83 15.71 -1.80
C PRO A 47 3.55 16.49 -0.71
N CYS A 48 4.80 16.87 -0.97
CA CYS A 48 5.60 17.61 -0.01
C CYS A 48 4.98 18.99 0.28
N ASP A 49 4.76 19.32 1.55
CA ASP A 49 4.29 20.63 2.03
C ASP A 49 5.11 21.06 3.25
N ALA A 50 5.85 22.15 3.14
CA ALA A 50 6.70 22.66 4.22
C ALA A 50 5.91 23.12 5.45
N ASN A 51 4.63 23.49 5.29
CA ASN A 51 3.78 23.95 6.39
C ASN A 51 3.11 22.79 7.14
N ASP A 52 3.22 21.57 6.61
CA ASP A 52 2.57 20.42 7.18
C ASP A 52 3.41 19.78 8.28
N LYS A 53 2.96 19.95 9.52
CA LYS A 53 3.59 19.40 10.73
C LYS A 53 3.79 17.89 10.69
N GLY A 54 2.95 17.17 9.95
CA GLY A 54 3.06 15.72 9.77
C GLY A 54 4.23 15.29 8.90
N GLN A 55 4.91 16.23 8.22
CA GLN A 55 6.04 15.95 7.32
C GLN A 55 7.40 16.33 7.92
N HIS A 56 7.42 16.74 9.19
CA HIS A 56 8.63 17.15 9.89
C HIS A 56 9.15 16.00 10.74
N TRP A 57 10.31 15.47 10.34
CA TRP A 57 10.91 14.28 10.93
C TRP A 57 12.32 14.58 11.42
N VAL A 58 12.67 13.98 12.55
CA VAL A 58 14.01 14.02 13.12
C VAL A 58 14.54 12.60 13.27
N VAL A 59 15.86 12.46 13.10
CA VAL A 59 16.56 11.18 13.26
C VAL A 59 17.38 11.24 14.54
N PHE A 60 17.12 10.30 15.45
CA PHE A 60 17.89 10.13 16.68
C PHE A 60 18.43 8.70 16.71
N ASN A 61 19.75 8.54 16.60
CA ASN A 61 20.39 7.25 16.39
C ASN A 61 19.76 6.52 15.19
N ASP A 62 19.12 5.37 15.44
CA ASP A 62 18.45 4.54 14.44
C ASP A 62 16.92 4.72 14.42
N GLN A 63 16.38 5.72 15.13
CA GLN A 63 14.95 6.00 15.22
C GLN A 63 14.57 7.26 14.42
N ILE A 64 13.46 7.16 13.69
CA ILE A 64 12.78 8.30 13.06
C ILE A 64 11.58 8.68 13.94
N SER A 65 11.52 9.94 14.35
CA SER A 65 10.44 10.48 15.18
C SER A 65 9.83 11.71 14.54
N LEU A 66 8.52 11.88 14.70
CA LEU A 66 7.84 13.10 14.30
C LEU A 66 8.18 14.21 15.29
N ALA A 67 8.68 15.33 14.81
CA ALA A 67 8.98 16.48 15.66
C ALA A 67 8.85 17.77 14.86
N LEU A 68 8.29 18.80 15.49
CA LEU A 68 8.34 20.16 14.96
C LEU A 68 9.71 20.73 15.29
N ALA A 69 10.62 20.69 14.32
CA ALA A 69 11.95 21.29 14.44
C ALA A 69 11.89 22.81 14.23
#